data_AF-A0A9X5CEV6-F1
#
_entry.id   AF-A0A9X5CEV6-F1
#
_cell.length_a   1.000
_cell.length_b   1.000
_cell.length_c   1.000
_cell.angle_alpha   90.00
_cell.angle_beta   90.00
_cell.angle_gamma   90.00
#
_symmetry.space_group_name_H-M   'P 1'
#
loop_
_entity.id
_entity.type
_entity.pdbx_description
1 polymer ?
#
loop_
_entity_poly.entity_id
_entity_poly.type
_entity_poly.pdbx_seq_one_letter_code
_entity_poly.pdbx_strand_id
1 'polypeptide(L)'
;MHFIIGYFRQRRKGIFVFFLFCLVFLCAFLLYRLPAGAVLYPAFVCTVLGLLFLISGIRREWLRHRRLEELGRLPSALQESFPEPITVEDRDYQQIISRLCEEQKQLETQMNLRYSDMIDYYTVWAHQIKTPIASMRLNLQNQDSEFARRILEDLARIERYVEMVMGYLRLDSDFTDYVIREYDLDEIVKQTVKKFAGQFIRKKLQLDYRPLHTRAVTDEKWLQFVLEQVISNSLKYTESGRITIEMESDAMAKEAGDAILCIRDTGIGIAPEDIPRIFEKGYTGYNGRSDKKASGIGLYLCRRICDNLGHVITANSSLENGTVIRIRFKGPRSR
;
A
#
# COMPACT_ATOMS: atom_id res chain seq x y z
N MET A 1 -34.26 -19.47 3.26
CA MET A 1 -35.40 -19.82 2.38
C MET A 1 -35.00 -20.02 0.90
N HIS A 2 -34.10 -19.19 0.34
CA HIS A 2 -33.67 -19.33 -1.07
C HIS A 2 -32.98 -20.66 -1.43
N PHE A 3 -32.19 -21.25 -0.54
CA PHE A 3 -31.51 -22.52 -0.78
C PHE A 3 -32.48 -23.69 -1.04
N ILE A 4 -33.54 -23.79 -0.24
CA ILE A 4 -34.55 -24.85 -0.37
C ILE A 4 -35.31 -24.70 -1.69
N ILE A 5 -35.67 -23.46 -2.06
CA ILE A 5 -36.33 -23.16 -3.34
C ILE A 5 -35.43 -23.52 -4.54
N GLY A 6 -34.12 -23.25 -4.44
CA GLY A 6 -33.13 -23.64 -5.45
C GLY A 6 -33.01 -25.16 -5.62
N TYR A 7 -32.94 -25.90 -4.51
CA TYR A 7 -32.87 -27.36 -4.50
C TYR A 7 -34.08 -28.02 -5.19
N PHE A 8 -35.30 -27.59 -4.84
CA PHE A 8 -36.52 -28.08 -5.48
C PHE A 8 -36.57 -27.74 -6.97
N ARG A 9 -36.04 -26.58 -7.38
CA ARG A 9 -35.99 -26.17 -8.79
C ARG A 9 -35.01 -27.02 -9.60
N GLN A 10 -33.85 -27.37 -9.02
CA GLN A 10 -32.84 -28.21 -9.66
C GLN A 10 -33.34 -29.65 -9.85
N ARG A 11 -34.08 -30.20 -8.87
CA ARG A 11 -34.62 -31.57 -8.92
C ARG A 11 -36.06 -31.68 -9.43
N ARG A 12 -36.64 -30.60 -9.98
CA ARG A 12 -38.04 -30.56 -10.46
C ARG A 12 -38.40 -31.69 -11.42
N LYS A 13 -37.46 -32.10 -12.28
CA LYS A 13 -37.65 -33.19 -13.24
C LYS A 13 -37.78 -34.54 -12.54
N GLY A 14 -36.93 -34.82 -11.55
CA GLY A 14 -37.00 -36.06 -10.77
C GLY A 14 -38.27 -36.16 -9.91
N ILE A 15 -38.68 -35.03 -9.32
CA ILE A 15 -39.93 -34.93 -8.56
C ILE A 15 -41.14 -35.14 -9.48
N PHE A 16 -41.14 -34.51 -10.67
CA PHE A 16 -42.19 -34.69 -11.67
C PHE A 16 -42.29 -36.16 -12.13
N VAL A 17 -41.16 -36.81 -12.41
CA VAL A 17 -41.12 -38.23 -12.79
C VAL A 17 -41.65 -39.12 -11.65
N PHE A 18 -41.31 -38.84 -10.40
CA PHE A 18 -41.85 -39.56 -9.24
C PHE A 18 -43.38 -39.46 -9.16
N PHE A 19 -43.93 -38.23 -9.27
CA PHE A 19 -45.39 -38.04 -9.27
C PHE A 19 -46.06 -38.67 -10.49
N LEU A 20 -45.41 -38.68 -11.65
CA LEU A 20 -45.88 -39.37 -12.85
C LEU A 20 -45.98 -40.89 -12.61
N PHE A 21 -44.96 -41.50 -11.99
CA PHE A 21 -45.02 -42.91 -11.60
C PHE A 21 -46.15 -43.16 -10.59
N CYS A 22 -46.29 -42.34 -9.55
CA CYS A 22 -47.39 -42.45 -8.60
C CYS A 22 -48.77 -42.38 -9.29
N LEU A 23 -48.93 -41.48 -10.26
CA LEU A 23 -50.16 -41.34 -11.05
C LEU A 23 -50.44 -42.59 -11.90
N VAL A 24 -49.41 -43.12 -12.58
CA VAL A 24 -49.54 -44.35 -13.39
C VAL A 24 -49.95 -45.53 -12.53
N PHE A 25 -49.33 -45.71 -11.36
CA PHE A 25 -49.71 -46.74 -10.40
C PHE A 25 -51.14 -46.54 -9.90
N LEU A 26 -51.52 -45.32 -9.51
CA LEU A 26 -52.88 -45.00 -9.06
C LEU A 26 -53.93 -45.32 -10.13
N CYS A 27 -53.68 -44.95 -11.39
CA CYS A 27 -54.55 -45.27 -12.53
C CYS A 27 -54.67 -46.78 -12.75
N ALA A 28 -53.56 -47.53 -12.68
CA ALA A 28 -53.59 -48.99 -12.79
C ALA A 28 -54.42 -49.62 -11.65
N PHE A 29 -54.25 -49.15 -10.41
CA PHE A 29 -55.02 -49.64 -9.26
C PHE A 29 -56.52 -49.36 -9.39
N LEU A 30 -56.90 -48.16 -9.86
CA LEU A 30 -58.30 -47.80 -10.12
C LEU A 30 -58.93 -48.67 -11.21
N LEU A 31 -58.18 -48.98 -12.27
CA LEU A 31 -58.65 -49.82 -13.38
C LEU A 31 -58.91 -51.27 -12.95
N TYR A 32 -58.07 -51.83 -12.07
CA TYR A 32 -58.14 -53.22 -11.61
C TYR A 32 -59.03 -53.44 -10.36
N ARG A 33 -59.61 -52.39 -9.75
CA ARG A 33 -60.48 -52.46 -8.55
C ARG A 33 -59.90 -53.29 -7.39
N LEU A 34 -58.61 -53.13 -7.12
CA LEU A 34 -57.92 -53.84 -6.03
C LEU A 34 -58.36 -53.35 -4.64
N PRO A 35 -58.35 -54.21 -3.60
CA PRO A 35 -58.71 -53.83 -2.24
C PRO A 35 -57.70 -52.82 -1.66
N ALA A 36 -58.20 -51.75 -1.03
CA ALA A 36 -57.40 -50.61 -0.56
C ALA A 36 -56.25 -51.02 0.40
N GLY A 37 -56.43 -52.09 1.19
CA GLY A 37 -55.41 -52.61 2.10
C GLY A 37 -54.14 -53.12 1.40
N ALA A 38 -54.25 -53.62 0.17
CA ALA A 38 -53.09 -54.10 -0.61
C ALA A 38 -52.21 -52.96 -1.16
N VAL A 39 -52.75 -51.74 -1.22
CA VAL A 39 -52.08 -50.55 -1.77
C VAL A 39 -51.46 -49.69 -0.67
N LEU A 40 -52.12 -49.61 0.48
CA LEU A 40 -51.71 -48.75 1.60
C LEU A 40 -50.32 -49.10 2.16
N TYR A 41 -50.01 -50.39 2.32
CA TYR A 41 -48.74 -50.82 2.88
C TYR A 41 -47.53 -50.50 1.95
N PRO A 42 -47.54 -50.87 0.65
CA PRO A 42 -46.48 -50.45 -0.27
C PRO A 42 -46.36 -48.92 -0.41
N ALA A 43 -47.48 -48.19 -0.43
CA ALA A 43 -47.46 -46.73 -0.50
C ALA A 43 -46.79 -46.09 0.73
N PHE A 44 -47.04 -46.63 1.92
CA PHE A 44 -46.40 -46.19 3.16
C PHE A 44 -44.89 -46.45 3.14
N VAL A 45 -44.46 -47.65 2.71
CA VAL A 45 -43.02 -47.97 2.62
C VAL A 45 -42.31 -47.06 1.60
N CYS A 46 -42.93 -46.82 0.43
CA CYS A 46 -42.38 -45.93 -0.60
C CYS A 46 -42.27 -44.47 -0.12
N THR A 47 -43.25 -43.98 0.64
CA THR A 47 -43.21 -42.61 1.19
C THR A 47 -42.13 -42.44 2.25
N VAL A 48 -41.96 -43.42 3.14
CA VAL A 48 -40.87 -43.39 4.15
C VAL A 48 -39.49 -43.42 3.48
N LEU A 49 -39.28 -44.31 2.51
CA LEU A 49 -38.02 -44.38 1.76
C LEU A 49 -37.75 -43.10 0.95
N GLY A 50 -38.79 -42.53 0.33
CA GLY A 50 -38.70 -41.26 -0.38
C GLY A 50 -38.33 -40.08 0.52
N LEU A 51 -38.91 -40.00 1.72
CA LEU A 51 -38.57 -38.98 2.72
C LEU A 51 -37.13 -39.12 3.20
N LEU A 52 -36.66 -40.35 3.50
CA LEU A 52 -35.26 -40.57 3.88
C LEU A 52 -34.27 -40.16 2.78
N PHE A 53 -34.61 -40.45 1.52
CA PHE A 53 -33.81 -40.02 0.36
C PHE A 53 -33.79 -38.50 0.20
N LEU A 54 -34.93 -37.82 0.37
CA LEU A 54 -35.01 -36.35 0.33
C LEU A 54 -34.23 -35.70 1.48
N ILE A 55 -34.37 -36.21 2.71
CA ILE A 55 -33.68 -35.67 3.89
C ILE A 55 -32.16 -35.83 3.74
N SER A 56 -31.69 -37.00 3.30
CA SER A 56 -30.25 -37.22 3.06
C SER A 56 -29.70 -36.35 1.93
N GLY A 57 -30.48 -36.15 0.85
CA GLY A 57 -30.14 -35.24 -0.25
C GLY A 57 -30.05 -33.78 0.20
N ILE A 58 -31.04 -33.27 0.94
CA ILE A 58 -31.05 -31.90 1.46
C ILE A 58 -29.89 -31.68 2.44
N ARG A 59 -29.64 -32.63 3.35
CA ARG A 59 -28.55 -32.54 4.32
C ARG A 59 -27.19 -32.45 3.62
N ARG A 60 -26.97 -33.26 2.57
CA ARG A 60 -25.72 -33.27 1.80
C ARG A 60 -25.47 -31.94 1.10
N GLU A 61 -26.48 -31.40 0.41
CA GLU A 61 -26.34 -30.11 -0.28
C GLU A 61 -26.20 -28.94 0.70
N TRP A 62 -26.86 -28.98 1.86
CA TRP A 62 -26.73 -27.93 2.87
C TRP A 62 -25.32 -27.86 3.46
N LEU A 63 -24.74 -29.02 3.80
CA LEU A 63 -23.34 -29.12 4.24
C LEU A 63 -22.35 -28.62 3.18
N ARG A 64 -22.67 -28.82 1.90
CA ARG A 64 -21.87 -28.34 0.76
C ARG A 64 -21.94 -26.82 0.63
N HIS A 65 -23.14 -26.26 0.64
CA HIS A 65 -23.33 -24.81 0.54
C HIS A 65 -22.60 -24.07 1.67
N ARG A 66 -22.73 -24.57 2.91
CA ARG A 66 -22.05 -23.99 4.07
C ARG A 66 -20.52 -24.04 3.93
N ARG A 67 -19.94 -25.15 3.44
CA ARG A 67 -18.50 -25.26 3.18
C ARG A 67 -18.02 -24.32 2.07
N LEU A 68 -18.79 -24.17 1.00
CA LEU A 68 -18.45 -23.23 -0.08
C LEU A 68 -18.57 -21.77 0.37
N GLU A 69 -19.52 -21.44 1.24
CA GLU A 69 -19.65 -20.11 1.82
C GLU A 69 -18.48 -19.77 2.77
N GLU A 70 -17.98 -20.76 3.53
CA GLU A 70 -16.77 -20.62 4.35
C GLU A 70 -15.52 -20.43 3.47
N LEU A 71 -15.38 -21.19 2.39
CA LEU A 71 -14.29 -21.02 1.41
C LEU A 71 -14.34 -19.67 0.67
N GLY A 72 -15.53 -19.12 0.45
CA GLY A 72 -15.71 -17.79 -0.15
C GLY A 72 -15.30 -16.64 0.77
N ARG A 73 -15.14 -16.89 2.07
CA ARG A 73 -14.69 -15.91 3.07
C ARG A 73 -13.18 -15.96 3.33
N LEU A 74 -12.48 -16.98 2.82
CA LEU A 74 -11.04 -17.12 2.97
C LEU A 74 -10.29 -16.31 1.89
N PRO A 75 -9.10 -15.76 2.20
CA PRO A 75 -8.21 -15.18 1.20
C PRO A 75 -7.89 -16.19 0.08
N SER A 76 -7.81 -15.71 -1.16
CA SER A 76 -7.55 -16.51 -2.37
C SER A 76 -6.31 -17.42 -2.27
N ALA A 77 -5.31 -17.05 -1.46
CA ALA A 77 -4.10 -17.85 -1.22
C ALA A 77 -4.33 -19.14 -0.40
N LEU A 78 -5.47 -19.29 0.29
CA LEU A 78 -5.80 -20.45 1.13
C LEU A 78 -6.88 -21.36 0.52
N GLN A 79 -7.30 -21.11 -0.72
CA GLN A 79 -8.35 -21.88 -1.43
C GLN A 79 -7.86 -23.23 -2.00
N GLU A 80 -6.75 -23.77 -1.51
CA GLU A 80 -6.16 -25.02 -2.04
C GLU A 80 -6.98 -26.29 -1.74
N SER A 81 -8.00 -26.22 -0.90
CA SER A 81 -8.80 -27.39 -0.50
C SER A 81 -10.27 -27.26 -0.89
N PHE A 82 -10.54 -27.36 -2.20
CA PHE A 82 -11.90 -27.60 -2.68
C PHE A 82 -12.41 -28.97 -2.17
N PRO A 83 -13.70 -29.09 -1.78
CA PRO A 83 -14.29 -30.37 -1.41
C PRO A 83 -14.30 -31.33 -2.61
N GLU A 84 -14.27 -32.64 -2.37
CA GLU A 84 -14.31 -33.63 -3.46
C GLU A 84 -15.53 -33.42 -4.40
N PRO A 85 -15.31 -33.44 -5.72
CA PRO A 85 -16.39 -33.23 -6.69
C PRO A 85 -17.35 -34.43 -6.70
N ILE A 86 -18.64 -34.16 -6.57
CA ILE A 86 -19.69 -35.20 -6.52
C ILE A 86 -20.33 -35.40 -7.91
N THR A 87 -20.46 -34.32 -8.67
CA THR A 87 -20.98 -34.33 -10.04
C THR A 87 -19.89 -34.03 -11.06
N VAL A 88 -20.14 -34.39 -12.33
CA VAL A 88 -19.23 -34.06 -13.43
C VAL A 88 -19.09 -32.54 -13.59
N GLU A 89 -20.20 -31.80 -13.47
CA GLU A 89 -20.21 -30.33 -13.50
C GLU A 89 -19.32 -29.73 -12.40
N ASP A 90 -19.35 -30.29 -11.17
CA ASP A 90 -18.51 -29.83 -10.07
C ASP A 90 -17.02 -30.03 -10.37
N ARG A 91 -16.68 -31.17 -10.99
CA ARG A 91 -15.30 -31.46 -11.40
C ARG A 91 -14.83 -30.47 -12.46
N ASP A 92 -15.67 -30.17 -13.44
CA ASP A 92 -15.35 -29.22 -14.50
C ASP A 92 -15.17 -27.80 -13.95
N TYR A 93 -16.07 -27.34 -13.06
CA TYR A 93 -15.92 -26.05 -12.39
C TYR A 93 -14.66 -25.98 -11.52
N GLN A 94 -14.34 -27.02 -10.75
CA GLN A 94 -13.11 -27.06 -9.96
C GLN A 94 -11.86 -27.02 -10.84
N GLN A 95 -11.86 -27.70 -11.98
CA GLN A 95 -10.74 -27.64 -12.93
C GLN A 95 -10.58 -26.26 -13.56
N ILE A 96 -11.67 -25.58 -13.88
CA ILE A 96 -11.62 -24.20 -14.40
C ILE A 96 -11.07 -23.26 -13.33
N ILE A 97 -11.58 -23.36 -12.09
CA ILE A 97 -11.13 -22.51 -10.99
C ILE A 97 -9.66 -22.78 -10.66
N SER A 98 -9.22 -24.04 -10.62
CA SER A 98 -7.82 -24.37 -10.35
C SER A 98 -6.89 -23.80 -11.42
N ARG A 99 -7.29 -23.85 -12.70
CA ARG A 99 -6.53 -23.22 -13.79
C ARG A 99 -6.46 -21.71 -13.64
N LEU A 100 -7.57 -21.05 -13.31
CA LEU A 100 -7.59 -19.60 -13.08
C LEU A 100 -6.71 -19.19 -11.89
N CYS A 101 -6.73 -19.96 -10.78
CA CYS A 101 -5.85 -19.73 -9.64
C CYS A 101 -4.37 -19.92 -10.01
N GLU A 102 -4.06 -20.95 -10.81
CA GLU A 102 -2.70 -21.20 -11.28
C GLU A 102 -2.22 -20.08 -12.23
N GLU A 103 -3.06 -19.65 -13.17
CA GLU A 103 -2.78 -18.50 -14.05
C GLU A 103 -2.57 -17.20 -13.24
N GLN A 104 -3.42 -16.95 -12.24
CA GLN A 104 -3.27 -15.79 -11.35
C GLN A 104 -1.92 -15.82 -10.61
N LYS A 105 -1.57 -16.98 -10.05
CA LYS A 105 -0.29 -17.17 -9.34
C LYS A 105 0.91 -17.02 -10.29
N GLN A 106 0.80 -17.51 -11.52
CA GLN A 106 1.83 -17.33 -12.54
C GLN A 106 1.98 -15.87 -12.95
N LEU A 107 0.87 -15.14 -13.16
CA LEU A 107 0.88 -13.71 -13.46
C LEU A 107 1.50 -12.89 -12.32
N GLU A 108 1.13 -13.18 -11.07
CA GLU A 108 1.71 -12.53 -9.89
C GLU A 108 3.22 -12.79 -9.80
N THR A 109 3.65 -14.05 -9.99
CA THR A 109 5.07 -14.42 -10.02
C THR A 109 5.81 -13.70 -11.15
N GLN A 110 5.24 -13.64 -12.36
CA GLN A 110 5.84 -12.92 -13.49
C GLN A 110 5.93 -11.41 -13.23
N MET A 111 4.91 -10.81 -12.61
CA MET A 111 4.94 -9.40 -12.23
C MET A 111 6.03 -9.13 -11.19
N ASN A 112 6.14 -9.97 -10.16
CA ASN A 112 7.16 -9.85 -9.12
C ASN A 112 8.58 -9.99 -9.70
N LEU A 113 8.79 -10.96 -10.60
CA LEU A 113 10.07 -11.12 -11.30
C LEU A 113 10.42 -9.90 -12.15
N ARG A 114 9.49 -9.41 -12.99
CA ARG A 114 9.71 -8.20 -13.81
C ARG A 114 9.99 -6.97 -12.96
N TYR A 115 9.33 -6.87 -11.81
CA TYR A 115 9.52 -5.77 -10.88
C TYR A 115 10.91 -5.84 -10.22
N SER A 116 11.36 -7.02 -9.80
CA SER A 116 12.72 -7.26 -9.29
C SER A 116 13.78 -6.92 -10.34
N ASP A 117 13.65 -7.45 -11.56
CA ASP A 117 14.57 -7.18 -12.67
C ASP A 117 14.67 -5.67 -12.97
N MET A 118 13.54 -4.96 -12.90
CA MET A 118 13.48 -3.51 -13.07
C MET A 118 14.28 -2.80 -11.98
N ILE A 119 14.12 -3.17 -10.70
CA ILE A 119 14.88 -2.59 -9.58
C ILE A 119 16.38 -2.83 -9.76
N ASP A 120 16.78 -4.05 -10.12
CA ASP A 120 18.18 -4.40 -10.32
C ASP A 120 18.80 -3.60 -11.46
N TYR A 121 18.09 -3.49 -12.59
CA TYR A 121 18.50 -2.68 -13.72
C TYR A 121 18.70 -1.21 -13.33
N TYR A 122 17.73 -0.60 -12.66
CA TYR A 122 17.84 0.80 -12.22
C TYR A 122 18.92 1.00 -11.16
N THR A 123 19.19 -0.01 -10.32
CA THR A 123 20.28 0.04 -9.33
C THR A 123 21.64 0.11 -10.03
N VAL A 124 21.87 -0.74 -11.03
CA VAL A 124 23.10 -0.70 -11.85
C VAL A 124 23.21 0.63 -12.60
N TRP A 125 22.12 1.08 -13.22
CA TRP A 125 22.07 2.35 -13.94
C TRP A 125 22.39 3.55 -13.04
N ALA A 126 21.83 3.60 -11.84
CA ALA A 126 22.13 4.65 -10.86
C ALA A 126 23.61 4.65 -10.45
N HIS A 127 24.20 3.47 -10.25
CA HIS A 127 25.63 3.37 -9.98
C HIS A 127 26.48 3.88 -11.15
N GLN A 128 26.13 3.49 -12.38
CA GLN A 128 26.81 3.94 -13.60
C GLN A 128 26.71 5.45 -13.82
N ILE A 129 25.64 6.11 -13.38
CA ILE A 129 25.49 7.58 -13.43
C ILE A 129 26.26 8.28 -12.30
N LYS A 130 26.34 7.69 -11.11
CA LYS A 130 27.10 8.28 -9.99
C LYS A 130 28.60 8.38 -10.31
N THR A 131 29.16 7.43 -11.05
CA THR A 131 30.59 7.42 -11.43
C THR A 131 31.05 8.65 -12.22
N PRO A 132 30.43 9.03 -13.37
CA PRO A 132 30.81 10.23 -14.10
C PRO A 132 30.53 11.50 -13.30
N ILE A 133 29.48 11.53 -12.46
CA ILE A 133 29.24 12.67 -11.58
C ILE A 133 30.39 12.85 -10.57
N ALA A 134 30.84 11.76 -9.93
CA ALA A 134 31.96 11.79 -9.01
C ALA A 134 33.25 12.25 -9.71
N SER A 135 33.51 11.78 -10.93
CA SER A 135 34.64 12.22 -11.75
C SER A 135 34.58 13.72 -12.05
N MET A 136 33.42 14.23 -12.52
CA MET A 136 33.23 15.67 -12.77
C MET A 136 33.43 16.49 -11.50
N ARG A 137 32.93 16.00 -10.36
CA ARG A 137 33.08 16.65 -9.06
C ARG A 137 34.55 16.77 -8.66
N LEU A 138 35.34 15.70 -8.80
CA LEU A 138 36.78 15.72 -8.52
C LEU A 138 37.53 16.71 -9.41
N ASN A 139 37.20 16.77 -10.70
CA ASN A 139 37.82 17.72 -11.64
C ASN A 139 37.52 19.19 -11.30
N LEU A 140 36.33 19.46 -10.76
CA LEU A 140 35.88 20.81 -10.41
C LEU A 140 36.25 21.20 -8.98
N GLN A 141 36.56 20.26 -8.10
CA GLN A 141 36.79 20.50 -6.67
C GLN A 141 37.99 21.42 -6.41
N ASN A 142 39.00 21.39 -7.29
CA ASN A 142 40.20 22.23 -7.18
C ASN A 142 40.07 23.58 -7.92
N GLN A 143 38.93 23.84 -8.58
CA GLN A 143 38.70 25.08 -9.31
C GLN A 143 37.84 26.03 -8.48
N ASP A 144 38.44 27.09 -7.95
CA ASP A 144 37.71 28.08 -7.15
C ASP A 144 37.16 29.22 -8.03
N SER A 145 36.35 28.85 -9.03
CA SER A 145 35.66 29.80 -9.91
C SER A 145 34.15 29.80 -9.64
N GLU A 146 33.50 30.95 -9.86
CA GLU A 146 32.03 31.05 -9.82
C GLU A 146 31.36 30.05 -10.77
N PHE A 147 31.97 29.78 -11.92
CA PHE A 147 31.50 28.77 -12.87
C PHE A 147 31.56 27.36 -12.28
N ALA A 148 32.70 26.96 -11.72
CA ALA A 148 32.85 25.64 -11.10
C ALA A 148 31.87 25.41 -9.95
N ARG A 149 31.64 26.43 -9.11
CA ARG A 149 30.64 26.38 -8.02
C ARG A 149 29.22 26.15 -8.55
N ARG A 150 28.82 26.83 -9.63
CA ARG A 150 27.50 26.63 -10.27
C ARG A 150 27.34 25.20 -10.80
N ILE A 151 28.36 24.67 -11.48
CA ILE A 151 28.33 23.30 -12.02
C ILE A 151 28.28 22.27 -10.89
N LEU A 152 29.04 22.46 -9.81
CA LEU A 152 29.00 21.58 -8.63
C LEU A 152 27.61 21.50 -7.99
N GLU A 153 26.85 22.61 -7.98
CA GLU A 153 25.48 22.60 -7.50
C GLU A 153 24.50 21.88 -8.43
N ASP A 154 24.66 22.05 -9.73
CA ASP A 154 23.85 21.33 -10.72
C ASP A 154 24.16 19.83 -10.66
N LEU A 155 25.43 19.43 -10.48
CA LEU A 155 25.81 18.03 -10.22
C LEU A 155 25.16 17.51 -8.94
N ALA A 156 25.24 18.26 -7.83
CA ALA A 156 24.59 17.87 -6.58
C ALA A 156 23.06 17.77 -6.73
N ARG A 157 22.45 18.56 -7.62
CA ARG A 157 21.03 18.46 -7.94
C ARG A 157 20.71 17.18 -8.72
N ILE A 158 21.55 16.81 -9.68
CA ILE A 158 21.43 15.55 -10.42
C ILE A 158 21.60 14.35 -9.47
N GLU A 159 22.58 14.36 -8.57
CA GLU A 159 22.78 13.33 -7.55
C GLU A 159 21.49 13.10 -6.75
N ARG A 160 20.85 14.19 -6.28
CA ARG A 160 19.57 14.11 -5.56
C ARG A 160 18.44 13.52 -6.41
N TYR A 161 18.38 13.82 -7.70
CA TYR A 161 17.37 13.22 -8.58
C TYR A 161 17.58 11.72 -8.78
N VAL A 162 18.84 11.28 -8.91
CA VAL A 162 19.17 9.85 -8.96
C VAL A 162 18.76 9.18 -7.64
N GLU A 163 19.07 9.81 -6.50
CA GLU A 163 18.67 9.30 -5.18
C GLU A 163 17.15 9.26 -4.99
N MET A 164 16.43 10.27 -5.51
CA MET A 164 14.97 10.30 -5.47
C MET A 164 14.34 9.15 -6.27
N VAL A 165 14.87 8.83 -7.46
CA VAL A 165 14.41 7.70 -8.27
C VAL A 165 14.70 6.38 -7.55
N MET A 166 15.89 6.22 -6.97
CA MET A 166 16.23 5.03 -6.20
C MET A 166 15.37 4.87 -4.96
N GLY A 167 15.08 5.97 -4.25
CA GLY A 167 14.16 5.99 -3.12
C GLY A 167 12.75 5.57 -3.54
N TYR A 168 12.25 6.12 -4.65
CA TYR A 168 10.94 5.75 -5.21
C TYR A 168 10.85 4.25 -5.52
N LEU A 169 11.84 3.71 -6.24
CA LEU A 169 11.86 2.29 -6.63
C LEU A 169 11.92 1.34 -5.43
N ARG A 170 12.64 1.73 -4.37
CA ARG A 170 12.79 0.90 -3.16
C ARG A 170 11.59 0.97 -2.22
N LEU A 171 10.81 2.05 -2.24
CA LEU A 171 9.60 2.19 -1.42
C LEU A 171 8.43 1.34 -1.90
N ASP A 172 8.44 0.95 -3.18
CA ASP A 172 7.43 0.10 -3.79
C ASP A 172 7.81 -1.39 -3.71
N SER A 173 8.99 -1.75 -3.18
CA SER A 173 9.36 -3.15 -2.96
C SER A 173 8.94 -3.63 -1.57
N ASP A 174 8.31 -4.80 -1.51
CA ASP A 174 7.95 -5.48 -0.24
C ASP A 174 9.20 -5.87 0.59
N PHE A 175 10.40 -5.72 0.02
CA PHE A 175 11.69 -6.11 0.58
C PHE A 175 12.56 -4.91 0.97
N THR A 176 11.98 -3.77 1.34
CA THR A 176 12.81 -2.67 1.86
C THR A 176 13.40 -3.08 3.22
N ASP A 177 14.71 -3.36 3.26
CA ASP A 177 15.44 -3.65 4.50
C ASP A 177 15.58 -2.38 5.36
N TYR A 178 14.53 -2.05 6.12
CA TYR A 178 14.59 -0.97 7.11
C TYR A 178 15.48 -1.37 8.28
N VAL A 179 16.41 -0.50 8.65
CA VAL A 179 17.24 -0.65 9.86
C VAL A 179 16.64 0.25 10.94
N ILE A 180 15.53 -0.19 11.52
CA ILE A 180 14.83 0.54 12.58
C ILE A 180 15.60 0.41 13.89
N ARG A 181 16.16 1.53 14.37
CA ARG A 181 16.87 1.62 15.66
C ARG A 181 16.58 2.96 16.32
N GLU A 182 16.98 3.10 17.57
CA GLU A 182 16.91 4.37 18.28
C GLU A 182 18.12 5.26 17.90
N TYR A 183 17.86 6.33 17.15
CA TYR A 183 18.87 7.28 16.69
C TYR A 183 18.74 8.63 17.40
N ASP A 184 19.86 9.33 17.56
CA ASP A 184 19.86 10.73 17.98
C ASP A 184 19.48 11.64 16.79
N LEU A 185 18.37 12.38 16.93
CA LEU A 185 17.91 13.27 15.87
C LEU A 185 18.91 14.41 15.60
N ASP A 186 19.68 14.83 16.62
CA ASP A 186 20.71 15.86 16.47
C ASP A 186 21.76 15.46 15.43
N GLU A 187 22.19 14.19 15.43
CA GLU A 187 23.23 13.71 14.50
C GLU A 187 22.74 13.72 13.05
N ILE A 188 21.54 13.18 12.82
CA ILE A 188 20.95 13.07 11.48
C ILE A 188 20.70 14.46 10.88
N VAL A 189 20.16 15.38 11.69
CA VAL A 189 19.89 16.75 11.25
C VAL A 189 21.18 17.51 10.97
N LYS A 190 22.19 17.44 11.86
CA LYS A 190 23.49 18.10 11.64
C LYS A 190 24.18 17.60 10.38
N GLN A 191 24.17 16.28 10.15
CA GLN A 191 24.75 15.70 8.95
C GLN A 191 24.05 16.21 7.69
N THR A 192 22.73 16.30 7.73
CA THR A 192 21.91 16.83 6.62
C THR A 192 22.19 18.31 6.36
N VAL A 193 22.13 19.14 7.39
CA VAL A 193 22.41 20.58 7.30
C VAL A 193 23.81 20.86 6.76
N LYS A 194 24.82 20.08 7.18
CA LYS A 194 26.20 20.21 6.69
C LYS A 194 26.30 20.03 5.18
N LYS A 195 25.50 19.13 4.57
CA LYS A 195 25.45 18.96 3.10
C LYS A 195 24.95 20.22 2.38
N PHE A 196 24.10 21.02 3.02
CA PHE A 196 23.54 22.25 2.45
C PHE A 196 24.25 23.54 2.88
N ALA A 197 25.29 23.46 3.71
CA ALA A 197 25.98 24.65 4.26
C ALA A 197 26.43 25.65 3.17
N GLY A 198 26.95 25.16 2.04
CA GLY A 198 27.35 26.01 0.92
C GLY A 198 26.18 26.81 0.31
N GLN A 199 24.98 26.23 0.25
CA GLN A 199 23.78 26.91 -0.27
C GLN A 199 23.27 27.98 0.70
N PHE A 200 23.31 27.71 2.01
CA PHE A 200 22.98 28.71 3.03
C PHE A 200 23.90 29.94 2.92
N ILE A 201 25.20 29.73 2.81
CA ILE A 201 26.20 30.80 2.66
C ILE A 201 25.95 31.59 1.37
N ARG A 202 25.79 30.90 0.23
CA ARG A 202 25.63 31.57 -1.07
C ARG A 202 24.34 32.38 -1.17
N LYS A 203 23.24 31.85 -0.64
CA LYS A 203 21.96 32.57 -0.58
C LYS A 203 21.89 33.59 0.56
N LYS A 204 22.90 33.67 1.42
CA LYS A 204 22.92 34.51 2.63
C LYS A 204 21.70 34.28 3.54
N LEU A 205 21.25 33.03 3.61
CA LEU A 205 20.15 32.62 4.49
C LEU A 205 20.69 32.28 5.88
N GLN A 206 20.01 32.75 6.91
CA GLN A 206 20.35 32.41 8.28
C GLN A 206 19.82 31.01 8.62
N LEU A 207 20.65 30.21 9.26
CA LEU A 207 20.23 28.94 9.86
C LEU A 207 20.08 29.13 11.37
N ASP A 208 18.89 28.92 11.91
CA ASP A 208 18.62 28.84 13.35
C ASP A 208 18.45 27.38 13.73
N TYR A 209 19.54 26.74 14.12
CA TYR A 209 19.52 25.37 14.61
C TYR A 209 19.49 25.36 16.13
N ARG A 210 18.44 24.78 16.71
CA ARG A 210 18.35 24.56 18.15
C ARG A 210 18.62 23.08 18.45
N PRO A 211 19.50 22.77 19.43
CA PRO A 211 19.71 21.39 19.87
C PRO A 211 18.38 20.70 20.19
N LEU A 212 18.20 19.49 19.64
CA LEU A 212 16.94 18.75 19.71
C LEU A 212 16.89 17.87 20.97
N HIS A 213 18.05 17.36 21.42
CA HIS A 213 18.20 16.54 22.62
C HIS A 213 17.18 15.39 22.71
N THR A 214 16.84 14.80 21.56
CA THR A 214 15.74 13.84 21.43
C THR A 214 16.19 12.66 20.59
N ARG A 215 15.91 11.45 21.07
CA ARG A 215 16.11 10.20 20.33
C ARG A 215 14.78 9.69 19.81
N ALA A 216 14.80 9.10 18.62
CA ALA A 216 13.61 8.53 17.98
C ALA A 216 13.92 7.16 17.38
N VAL A 217 12.93 6.26 17.43
CA VAL A 217 12.99 4.96 16.76
C VAL A 217 12.69 5.18 15.28
N THR A 218 13.69 5.04 14.42
CA THR A 218 13.59 5.35 12.98
C THR A 218 14.67 4.60 12.19
N ASP A 219 14.65 4.76 10.86
CA ASP A 219 15.79 4.47 9.99
C ASP A 219 16.55 5.76 9.66
N GLU A 220 17.87 5.76 9.90
CA GLU A 220 18.75 6.91 9.68
C GLU A 220 18.76 7.39 8.22
N LYS A 221 18.88 6.45 7.27
CA LYS A 221 19.03 6.77 5.83
C LYS A 221 17.75 7.35 5.26
N TRP A 222 16.63 6.72 5.59
CA TRP A 222 15.32 7.16 5.12
C TRP A 222 14.90 8.48 5.77
N LEU A 223 15.16 8.68 7.07
CA LEU A 223 14.91 9.96 7.71
C LEU A 223 15.80 11.05 7.14
N GLN A 224 17.09 10.77 6.91
CA GLN A 224 18.00 11.70 6.24
C GLN A 224 17.46 12.13 4.86
N PHE A 225 16.94 11.20 4.05
CA PHE A 225 16.30 11.53 2.78
C PHE A 225 15.12 12.50 2.94
N VAL A 226 14.23 12.25 3.91
CA VAL A 226 13.11 13.16 4.21
C VAL A 226 13.61 14.55 4.57
N LEU A 227 14.59 14.65 5.46
CA LEU A 227 15.16 15.92 5.91
C LEU A 227 15.85 16.66 4.75
N GLU A 228 16.60 15.96 3.90
CA GLU A 228 17.23 16.54 2.71
C GLU A 228 16.20 17.14 1.76
N GLN A 229 15.10 16.44 1.54
CA GLN A 229 14.05 16.91 0.65
C GLN A 229 13.31 18.13 1.23
N VAL A 230 13.03 18.13 2.53
CA VAL A 230 12.40 19.27 3.22
C VAL A 230 13.32 20.49 3.23
N ILE A 231 14.58 20.32 3.64
CA ILE A 231 15.57 21.41 3.68
C ILE A 231 15.86 21.94 2.27
N SER A 232 15.96 21.08 1.26
CA SER A 232 16.11 21.49 -0.13
C SER A 232 14.93 22.34 -0.60
N ASN A 233 13.69 21.98 -0.21
CA ASN A 233 12.52 22.77 -0.55
C ASN A 233 12.55 24.13 0.16
N SER A 234 12.83 24.16 1.46
CA SER A 234 12.96 25.41 2.22
C SER A 234 14.04 26.33 1.63
N LEU A 235 15.20 25.79 1.25
CA LEU A 235 16.26 26.55 0.57
C LEU A 235 15.84 27.00 -0.83
N LYS A 236 15.07 26.19 -1.58
CA LYS A 236 14.60 26.55 -2.92
C LYS A 236 13.66 27.76 -2.87
N TYR A 237 12.68 27.73 -1.96
CA TYR A 237 11.56 28.68 -1.90
C TYR A 237 11.79 29.87 -0.96
N THR A 238 12.94 29.94 -0.30
CA THR A 238 13.37 31.10 0.49
C THR A 238 14.44 31.88 -0.29
N GLU A 239 14.13 33.12 -0.64
CA GLU A 239 15.09 34.03 -1.29
C GLU A 239 15.92 34.80 -0.27
N SER A 240 15.30 35.27 0.81
CA SER A 240 15.95 35.96 1.93
C SER A 240 15.27 35.59 3.25
N GLY A 241 15.99 35.77 4.36
CA GLY A 241 15.49 35.46 5.70
C GLY A 241 16.19 34.27 6.34
N ARG A 242 15.42 33.35 6.95
CA ARG A 242 15.98 32.29 7.80
C ARG A 242 15.24 30.96 7.67
N ILE A 243 15.94 29.88 7.97
CA ILE A 243 15.38 28.55 8.16
C ILE A 243 15.67 28.14 9.61
N THR A 244 14.63 27.77 10.34
CA THR A 244 14.69 27.36 11.75
C THR A 244 14.42 25.87 11.87
N ILE A 245 15.26 25.15 12.61
CA ILE A 245 15.10 23.73 12.91
C ILE A 245 15.11 23.55 14.42
N GLU A 246 13.99 23.08 14.97
CA GLU A 246 13.78 22.96 16.41
C GLU A 246 12.76 21.86 16.75
N MET A 247 12.75 21.41 18.00
CA MET A 247 11.66 20.57 18.53
C MET A 247 10.48 21.45 18.96
N GLU A 248 9.26 21.08 18.57
CA GLU A 248 8.05 21.78 19.02
C GLU A 248 7.81 21.51 20.51
N SER A 249 7.59 22.57 21.29
CA SER A 249 7.21 22.46 22.69
C SER A 249 5.69 22.36 22.85
N ASP A 250 5.08 21.34 22.25
CA ASP A 250 3.66 21.04 22.45
C ASP A 250 3.49 20.21 23.74
N ALA A 251 2.80 20.79 24.72
CA ALA A 251 2.55 20.15 26.01
C ALA A 251 1.75 18.85 25.86
N MET A 252 0.79 18.79 24.93
CA MET A 252 -0.05 17.60 24.72
C MET A 252 0.73 16.49 24.01
N ALA A 253 1.60 16.85 23.06
CA ALA A 253 2.49 15.88 22.42
C ALA A 253 3.49 15.30 23.43
N LYS A 254 4.06 16.14 24.30
CA LYS A 254 4.94 15.69 25.39
C LYS A 254 4.24 14.76 26.37
N GLU A 255 3.00 15.02 26.75
CA GLU A 255 2.22 14.12 27.60
C GLU A 255 1.96 12.75 26.95
N ALA A 256 1.79 12.71 25.63
CA ALA A 256 1.68 11.47 24.85
C ALA A 256 3.03 10.77 24.61
N GLY A 257 4.15 11.37 25.02
CA GLY A 257 5.51 10.89 24.73
C GLY A 257 5.97 11.13 23.29
N ASP A 258 5.22 11.88 22.50
CA ASP A 258 5.52 12.17 21.10
C ASP A 258 6.55 13.30 20.98
N ALA A 259 7.43 13.17 19.98
CA ALA A 259 8.43 14.17 19.64
C ALA A 259 8.09 14.79 18.28
N ILE A 260 8.06 16.12 18.17
CA ILE A 260 7.75 16.81 16.91
C ILE A 260 8.94 17.66 16.47
N LEU A 261 9.57 17.28 15.37
CA LEU A 261 10.61 18.07 14.71
C LEU A 261 9.97 19.06 13.75
N CYS A 262 10.29 20.33 13.90
CA CYS A 262 9.82 21.42 13.06
C CYS A 262 10.95 21.98 12.20
N ILE A 263 10.69 22.09 10.89
CA ILE A 263 11.53 22.81 9.94
C ILE A 263 10.69 23.96 9.39
N ARG A 264 11.07 25.18 9.74
CA ARG A 264 10.36 26.42 9.37
C ARG A 264 11.22 27.26 8.45
N ASP A 265 10.67 27.66 7.32
CA ASP A 265 11.26 28.67 6.44
C ASP A 265 10.45 29.97 6.43
N THR A 266 11.08 31.04 5.97
CA THR A 266 10.47 32.36 5.75
C THR A 266 10.28 32.65 4.27
N GLY A 267 10.05 31.62 3.45
CA GLY A 267 9.92 31.75 2.01
C GLY A 267 8.57 32.31 1.56
N ILE A 268 8.29 32.15 0.26
CA ILE A 268 7.05 32.62 -0.39
C ILE A 268 5.76 31.98 0.18
N GLY A 269 5.89 30.89 0.94
CA GLY A 269 4.77 30.11 1.46
C GLY A 269 3.99 29.36 0.38
N ILE A 270 2.91 28.71 0.80
CA ILE A 270 2.03 27.87 -0.02
C ILE A 270 0.60 28.38 0.16
N ALA A 271 -0.15 28.44 -0.95
CA ALA A 271 -1.56 28.81 -0.90
C ALA A 271 -2.36 27.82 -0.03
N PRO A 272 -3.31 28.28 0.80
CA PRO A 272 -4.11 27.41 1.65
C PRO A 272 -4.84 26.29 0.89
N GLU A 273 -5.23 26.55 -0.35
CA GLU A 273 -5.90 25.60 -1.27
C GLU A 273 -4.98 24.44 -1.69
N ASP A 274 -3.67 24.69 -1.79
CA ASP A 274 -2.68 23.72 -2.23
C ASP A 274 -2.21 22.84 -1.06
N ILE A 275 -2.28 23.33 0.20
CA ILE A 275 -1.78 22.65 1.41
C ILE A 275 -2.28 21.20 1.58
N PRO A 276 -3.58 20.88 1.40
CA PRO A 276 -4.05 19.51 1.54
C PRO A 276 -3.43 18.55 0.52
N ARG A 277 -2.93 19.08 -0.60
CA ARG A 277 -2.54 18.33 -1.79
C ARG A 277 -1.04 18.24 -2.01
N ILE A 278 -0.22 18.99 -1.27
CA ILE A 278 1.24 19.02 -1.50
C ILE A 278 1.94 17.67 -1.32
N PHE A 279 1.30 16.73 -0.63
CA PHE A 279 1.79 15.37 -0.43
C PHE A 279 1.21 14.36 -1.45
N GLU A 280 0.34 14.80 -2.37
CA GLU A 280 -0.21 13.96 -3.44
C GLU A 280 0.84 13.66 -4.52
N LYS A 281 0.78 12.46 -5.09
CA LYS A 281 1.71 12.03 -6.14
C LYS A 281 1.61 12.92 -7.38
N GLY A 282 2.73 13.54 -7.74
CA GLY A 282 2.83 14.35 -8.96
C GLY A 282 2.15 15.71 -8.85
N TYR A 283 1.71 16.11 -7.66
CA TYR A 283 1.08 17.40 -7.47
C TYR A 283 2.13 18.52 -7.44
N THR A 284 1.94 19.50 -8.30
CA THR A 284 2.69 20.75 -8.32
C THR A 284 1.66 21.87 -8.18
N GLY A 285 1.69 22.54 -7.02
CA GLY A 285 0.84 23.71 -6.74
C GLY A 285 1.07 24.84 -7.72
N TYR A 286 0.35 25.94 -7.60
CA TYR A 286 0.41 27.05 -8.57
C TYR A 286 1.85 27.54 -8.82
N ASN A 287 2.62 27.73 -7.75
CA ASN A 287 4.02 28.15 -7.77
C ASN A 287 4.98 27.12 -8.42
N GLY A 288 4.61 25.83 -8.38
CA GLY A 288 5.37 24.76 -9.05
C GLY A 288 5.03 24.59 -10.53
N ARG A 289 3.91 25.14 -11.00
CA ARG A 289 3.51 25.12 -12.41
C ARG A 289 4.13 26.25 -13.21
N SER A 290 4.27 27.43 -12.59
CA SER A 290 5.01 28.57 -13.15
C SER A 290 6.50 28.26 -13.23
N ASP A 291 7.06 27.60 -12.22
CA ASP A 291 8.41 27.05 -12.21
C ASP A 291 8.41 25.61 -12.76
N LYS A 292 8.38 25.45 -14.11
CA LYS A 292 8.28 24.18 -14.90
C LYS A 292 9.28 23.03 -14.55
N LYS A 293 9.99 23.13 -13.43
CA LYS A 293 11.01 22.21 -12.91
C LYS A 293 10.53 21.37 -11.73
N ALA A 294 9.32 21.59 -11.19
CA ALA A 294 8.80 20.80 -10.09
C ALA A 294 8.17 19.48 -10.60
N SER A 295 8.58 18.33 -10.06
CA SER A 295 8.01 17.02 -10.41
C SER A 295 6.83 16.60 -9.53
N GLY A 296 6.65 17.23 -8.37
CA GLY A 296 5.64 16.85 -7.38
C GLY A 296 5.90 15.50 -6.70
N ILE A 297 7.11 14.94 -6.84
CA ILE A 297 7.46 13.61 -6.30
C ILE A 297 8.07 13.71 -4.89
N GLY A 298 8.86 14.75 -4.61
CA GLY A 298 9.66 14.83 -3.38
C GLY A 298 8.85 14.77 -2.08
N LEU A 299 7.85 15.63 -1.92
CA LEU A 299 7.01 15.64 -0.70
C LEU A 299 6.12 14.39 -0.60
N TYR A 300 5.61 13.88 -1.73
CA TYR A 300 4.90 12.60 -1.77
C TYR A 300 5.76 11.45 -1.23
N LEU A 301 7.04 11.37 -1.64
CA LEU A 301 7.98 10.41 -1.09
C LEU A 301 8.21 10.62 0.41
N CYS A 302 8.31 11.86 0.87
CA CYS A 302 8.46 12.15 2.29
C CYS A 302 7.29 11.61 3.11
N ARG A 303 6.04 11.80 2.64
CA ARG A 303 4.84 11.24 3.27
C ARG A 303 4.93 9.72 3.34
N ARG A 304 5.20 9.05 2.22
CA ARG A 304 5.30 7.58 2.18
C ARG A 304 6.39 7.02 3.09
N ILE A 305 7.57 7.64 3.10
CA ILE A 305 8.67 7.22 3.97
C ILE A 305 8.26 7.38 5.44
N CYS A 306 7.67 8.52 5.81
CA CYS A 306 7.21 8.73 7.18
C CYS A 306 6.16 7.69 7.56
N ASP A 307 5.16 7.44 6.70
CA ASP A 307 4.10 6.46 6.96
C ASP A 307 4.68 5.05 7.15
N ASN A 308 5.64 4.63 6.30
CA ASN A 308 6.33 3.33 6.42
C ASN A 308 7.17 3.22 7.70
N LEU A 309 7.76 4.32 8.16
CA LEU A 309 8.51 4.39 9.44
C LEU A 309 7.59 4.55 10.66
N GLY A 310 6.27 4.72 10.47
CA GLY A 310 5.31 4.95 11.54
C GLY A 310 5.23 6.40 12.07
N HIS A 311 5.89 7.34 11.37
CA HIS A 311 5.92 8.77 11.67
C HIS A 311 4.80 9.52 10.93
N VAL A 312 4.47 10.72 11.40
CA VAL A 312 3.47 11.57 10.74
C VAL A 312 4.12 12.88 10.32
N ILE A 313 4.20 13.13 9.02
CA ILE A 313 4.60 14.44 8.49
C ILE A 313 3.38 15.33 8.27
N THR A 314 3.46 16.62 8.56
CA THR A 314 2.40 17.60 8.27
C THR A 314 3.00 18.92 7.82
N ALA A 315 2.18 19.77 7.21
CA ALA A 315 2.62 21.07 6.73
C ALA A 315 1.60 22.14 7.11
N ASN A 316 2.11 23.31 7.51
CA ASN A 316 1.33 24.51 7.70
C ASN A 316 2.07 25.65 7.00
N SER A 317 1.36 26.42 6.19
CA SER A 317 1.92 27.58 5.52
C SER A 317 0.85 28.64 5.33
N SER A 318 1.30 29.87 5.17
CA SER A 318 0.51 30.95 4.61
C SER A 318 1.36 31.68 3.58
N LEU A 319 0.73 32.22 2.54
CA LEU A 319 1.41 33.05 1.54
C LEU A 319 2.25 34.14 2.21
N GLU A 320 3.47 34.33 1.71
CA GLU A 320 4.45 35.34 2.14
C GLU A 320 5.00 35.20 3.57
N ASN A 321 4.53 34.25 4.39
CA ASN A 321 5.07 33.99 5.73
C ASN A 321 5.81 32.64 5.85
N GLY A 322 6.14 32.01 4.73
CA GLY A 322 6.88 30.76 4.67
C GLY A 322 6.09 29.50 5.07
N THR A 323 6.81 28.39 5.20
CA THR A 323 6.24 27.06 5.45
C THR A 323 6.85 26.43 6.69
N VAL A 324 6.03 25.70 7.45
CA VAL A 324 6.43 24.83 8.55
C VAL A 324 6.12 23.39 8.17
N ILE A 325 7.15 22.57 8.04
CA ILE A 325 7.01 21.11 7.97
C ILE A 325 7.24 20.54 9.37
N ARG A 326 6.32 19.70 9.83
CA ARG A 326 6.41 19.00 11.11
C ARG A 326 6.53 17.51 10.87
N ILE A 327 7.47 16.85 11.57
CA ILE A 327 7.61 15.39 11.58
C ILE A 327 7.38 14.93 13.01
N ARG A 328 6.28 14.23 13.25
CA ARG A 328 5.92 13.65 14.54
C ARG A 328 6.43 12.21 14.61
N PHE A 329 7.32 11.97 15.56
CA PHE A 329 7.80 10.65 15.98
C PHE A 329 6.94 10.18 17.14
N LYS A 330 6.36 8.99 17.03
CA LYS A 330 5.58 8.42 18.13
C LYS A 330 6.49 7.99 19.26
N GLY A 331 6.14 8.34 20.49
CA GLY A 331 6.83 7.87 21.68
C GLY A 331 6.73 6.34 21.83
N PRO A 332 7.68 5.70 22.53
CA PRO A 332 7.50 4.31 22.95
C PRO A 332 6.26 4.23 23.84
N ARG A 333 5.19 3.61 23.34
CA ARG A 333 4.03 3.29 24.18
C ARG A 333 4.50 2.34 25.27
N SER A 334 4.47 2.78 26.53
CA SER A 334 4.51 1.84 27.65
C SER A 334 3.31 0.92 27.49
N ARG A 335 3.55 -0.35 27.17
CA ARG A 335 2.52 -1.38 27.29
C ARG A 335 2.35 -1.75 28.76
#